data_AF-A0A0D6ET94-F1
#
_entry.id   AF-A0A0D6ET94-F1
#
_cell.length_a   1.000
_cell.length_b   1.000
_cell.length_c   1.000
_cell.angle_alpha   90.00
_cell.angle_beta   90.00
_cell.angle_gamma   90.00
#
_symmetry.space_group_name_H-M   'P 1'
#
loop_
_entity.id
_entity.type
_entity.pdbx_description
1 polymer ?
#
loop_
_entity_poly.entity_id
_entity_poly.type
_entity_poly.pdbx_seq_one_letter_code
_entity_poly.pdbx_strand_id
1 'polypeptide(L)'
;MPEPPSGTSLHPLIGLSPTSSRLSSFLASLSPSPLPPPQIASYPDIVYYNYHPLALSLSFEPRPPYRPNYGLTTRDALDEHHLTLVGIDVYNHEARLDDPKANQRDHKAPPEYEPFPAYPILISHSTSRSPAEPAVFPLTPTTTGAELVAVLGEPSRKGGGTTAGVGIWTEWTEDGVMVEWASGGLEAWEKGAGAVWRVLSVFERGVAKGKEEGDE
;
A
#
# COMPACT_ATOMS: atom_id res chain seq x y z
N MET A 1 -32.21 -4.07 0.55
CA MET A 1 -30.96 -3.30 0.35
C MET A 1 -29.85 -4.31 0.18
N PRO A 2 -28.93 -4.14 -0.78
CA PRO A 2 -27.72 -4.96 -0.82
C PRO A 2 -26.92 -4.73 0.47
N GLU A 3 -26.37 -5.80 1.05
CA GLU A 3 -25.46 -5.67 2.20
C GLU A 3 -24.16 -4.97 1.75
N PRO A 4 -23.56 -4.12 2.61
CA PRO A 4 -22.27 -3.53 2.29
C PRO A 4 -21.22 -4.63 2.12
N PRO A 5 -20.24 -4.45 1.20
CA PRO A 5 -19.19 -5.44 1.01
C PRO A 5 -18.42 -5.64 2.31
N SER A 6 -18.34 -6.89 2.77
CA SER A 6 -17.50 -7.27 3.91
C SER A 6 -16.03 -7.30 3.47
N GLY A 7 -15.14 -6.71 4.26
CA GLY A 7 -13.71 -6.68 3.97
C GLY A 7 -12.95 -5.68 4.86
N THR A 8 -11.69 -5.47 4.54
CA THR A 8 -10.76 -4.68 5.36
C THR A 8 -10.48 -3.32 4.74
N SER A 9 -10.80 -2.24 5.44
CA SER A 9 -10.40 -0.88 5.03
C SER A 9 -9.16 -0.42 5.79
N LEU A 10 -8.12 -0.03 5.07
CA LEU A 10 -6.83 0.41 5.64
C LEU A 10 -6.73 1.93 5.82
N HIS A 11 -7.45 2.70 5.00
CA HIS A 11 -7.47 4.17 5.05
C HIS A 11 -7.74 4.74 6.45
N PRO A 12 -8.67 4.20 7.28
CA PRO A 12 -8.94 4.74 8.61
C PRO A 12 -7.77 4.62 9.60
N LEU A 13 -6.69 3.94 9.23
CA LEU A 13 -5.47 3.80 10.04
C LEU A 13 -4.45 4.92 9.74
N ILE A 14 -4.54 5.58 8.58
CA ILE A 14 -3.66 6.70 8.23
C ILE A 14 -3.82 7.81 9.26
N GLY A 15 -2.70 8.43 9.68
CA GLY A 15 -2.64 9.44 10.72
C GLY A 15 -2.48 8.91 12.15
N LEU A 16 -2.54 7.59 12.38
CA LEU A 16 -2.38 7.02 13.72
C LEU A 16 -0.90 6.92 14.16
N SER A 17 -0.64 7.05 15.47
CA SER A 17 0.68 6.76 16.06
C SER A 17 0.90 5.25 16.24
N PRO A 18 2.16 4.75 16.27
CA PRO A 18 2.48 3.38 16.65
C PRO A 18 1.91 2.93 18.02
N THR A 19 1.63 3.88 18.91
CA THR A 19 1.03 3.65 20.24
C THR A 19 -0.50 3.65 20.24
N SER A 20 -1.13 3.86 19.08
CA SER A 20 -2.58 3.91 18.95
C SER A 20 -3.22 2.55 19.25
N SER A 21 -4.13 2.50 20.22
CA SER A 21 -4.89 1.28 20.55
C SER A 21 -5.68 0.76 19.35
N ARG A 22 -6.15 1.65 18.46
CA ARG A 22 -6.84 1.29 17.23
C ARG A 22 -5.93 0.54 16.26
N LEU A 23 -4.69 1.02 16.07
CA LEU A 23 -3.70 0.36 15.23
C LEU A 23 -3.28 -0.99 15.84
N SER A 24 -3.02 -1.04 17.14
CA SER A 24 -2.70 -2.30 17.83
C SER A 24 -3.84 -3.32 17.75
N SER A 25 -5.09 -2.89 17.90
CA SER A 25 -6.27 -3.77 17.78
C SER A 25 -6.43 -4.30 16.36
N PHE A 26 -6.18 -3.45 15.36
CA PHE A 26 -6.18 -3.86 13.96
C PHE A 26 -5.10 -4.93 13.71
N LEU A 27 -3.85 -4.67 14.08
CA LEU A 27 -2.76 -5.63 13.90
C LEU A 27 -3.02 -6.95 14.64
N ALA A 28 -3.55 -6.89 15.86
CA ALA A 28 -3.93 -8.09 16.62
C ALA A 28 -5.04 -8.89 15.94
N SER A 29 -5.94 -8.24 15.19
CA SER A 29 -6.99 -8.93 14.42
C SER A 29 -6.46 -9.69 13.20
N LEU A 30 -5.29 -9.30 12.69
CA LEU A 30 -4.63 -9.96 11.55
C LEU A 30 -3.83 -11.21 11.96
N SER A 31 -3.36 -11.29 13.21
CA SER A 31 -2.41 -12.32 13.63
C SER A 31 -3.03 -13.29 14.63
N PRO A 32 -2.80 -14.62 14.50
CA PRO A 32 -3.04 -15.53 15.61
C PRO A 32 -2.12 -15.14 16.78
N SER A 33 -2.71 -14.88 17.94
CA SER A 33 -1.99 -14.36 19.12
C SER A 33 -0.77 -15.22 19.51
N PRO A 34 0.40 -14.63 19.82
CA PRO A 34 0.71 -13.19 19.87
C PRO A 34 1.16 -12.58 18.53
N LEU A 35 0.89 -11.28 18.34
CA LEU A 35 1.36 -10.49 17.19
C LEU A 35 2.90 -10.55 17.09
N PRO A 36 3.49 -10.93 15.94
CA PRO A 36 4.94 -10.91 15.77
C PRO A 36 5.49 -9.48 15.86
N PRO A 37 6.68 -9.28 16.45
CA PRO A 37 7.32 -7.97 16.47
C PRO A 37 7.69 -7.53 15.05
N PRO A 38 7.55 -6.24 14.70
CA PRO A 38 7.95 -5.76 13.39
C PRO A 38 9.48 -5.72 13.26
N GLN A 39 9.97 -5.90 12.04
CA GLN A 39 11.33 -5.51 11.68
C GLN A 39 11.35 -4.01 11.41
N ILE A 40 12.14 -3.27 12.21
CA ILE A 40 12.23 -1.82 12.12
C ILE A 40 13.42 -1.40 11.25
N ALA A 41 13.16 -0.45 10.36
CA ALA A 41 14.19 0.30 9.66
C ALA A 41 13.91 1.80 9.80
N SER A 42 14.81 2.55 10.44
CA SER A 42 14.65 3.99 10.63
C SER A 42 15.57 4.81 9.73
N TYR A 43 15.02 5.92 9.26
CA TYR A 43 15.66 7.01 8.54
C TYR A 43 15.23 8.33 9.20
N PRO A 44 15.95 9.45 8.97
CA PRO A 44 15.61 10.73 9.59
C PRO A 44 14.21 11.27 9.25
N ASP A 45 13.65 10.85 8.12
CA ASP A 45 12.39 11.30 7.53
C ASP A 45 11.29 10.23 7.56
N ILE A 46 11.63 8.96 7.78
CA ILE A 46 10.65 7.87 7.80
C ILE A 46 11.12 6.70 8.66
N VAL A 47 10.19 6.03 9.33
CA VAL A 47 10.43 4.78 10.06
C VAL A 47 9.49 3.70 9.55
N TYR A 48 10.05 2.57 9.13
CA TYR A 48 9.29 1.43 8.63
C TYR A 48 9.12 0.37 9.70
N TYR A 49 7.90 -0.09 9.93
CA TYR A 49 7.59 -1.29 10.70
C TYR A 49 7.11 -2.37 9.73
N ASN A 50 7.98 -3.34 9.44
CA ASN A 50 7.68 -4.42 8.51
C ASN A 50 7.20 -5.66 9.26
N TYR A 51 5.96 -6.07 9.03
CA TYR A 51 5.34 -7.28 9.55
C TYR A 51 5.30 -8.33 8.44
N HIS A 52 6.43 -8.99 8.19
CA HIS A 52 6.56 -10.01 7.14
C HIS A 52 5.51 -11.13 7.24
N PRO A 53 5.19 -11.67 8.43
CA PRO A 53 4.14 -12.69 8.57
C PRO A 53 2.73 -12.20 8.29
N LEU A 54 2.54 -10.90 8.08
CA LEU A 54 1.25 -10.29 7.75
C LEU A 54 1.23 -9.69 6.34
N ALA A 55 2.27 -9.86 5.52
CA ALA A 55 2.39 -9.16 4.23
C ALA A 55 2.20 -7.64 4.35
N LEU A 56 2.62 -7.02 5.45
CA LEU A 56 2.28 -5.64 5.77
C LEU A 56 3.53 -4.82 6.12
N SER A 57 3.68 -3.64 5.53
CA SER A 57 4.65 -2.63 5.98
C SER A 57 3.92 -1.34 6.34
N LEU A 58 4.32 -0.75 7.46
CA LEU A 58 3.80 0.53 7.94
C LEU A 58 4.90 1.58 7.87
N SER A 59 4.62 2.71 7.24
CA SER A 59 5.54 3.83 7.06
C SER A 59 5.13 4.99 7.96
N PHE A 60 5.98 5.35 8.92
CA PHE A 60 5.73 6.44 9.87
C PHE A 60 6.62 7.64 9.62
N GLU A 61 6.01 8.81 9.46
CA GLU A 61 6.73 10.08 9.37
C GLU A 61 7.00 10.67 10.77
N PRO A 62 8.24 11.08 11.07
CA PRO A 62 8.56 11.82 12.28
C PRO A 62 8.03 13.26 12.23
N ARG A 63 7.32 13.67 13.28
CA ARG A 63 6.85 15.04 13.46
C ARG A 63 7.96 15.93 14.04
N PRO A 64 8.19 17.13 13.48
CA PRO A 64 9.13 18.08 14.07
C PRO A 64 8.84 18.35 15.56
N PRO A 65 9.87 18.50 16.41
CA PRO A 65 11.30 18.57 16.08
C PRO A 65 11.99 17.19 16.03
N TYR A 66 11.27 16.09 16.22
CA TYR A 66 11.87 14.75 16.28
C TYR A 66 12.45 14.32 14.93
N ARG A 67 13.67 13.79 14.95
CA ARG A 67 14.35 13.18 13.81
C ARG A 67 15.08 11.92 14.28
N PRO A 68 14.55 10.72 13.99
CA PRO A 68 15.20 9.47 14.34
C PRO A 68 16.61 9.39 13.74
N ASN A 69 17.52 8.71 14.45
CA ASN A 69 18.79 8.34 13.85
C ASN A 69 18.57 7.26 12.79
N TYR A 70 19.48 7.21 11.81
CA TYR A 70 19.51 6.14 10.84
C TYR A 70 19.85 4.79 11.50
N GLY A 71 19.16 3.72 11.09
CA GLY A 71 19.52 2.35 11.44
C GLY A 71 19.12 1.88 12.84
N LEU A 72 18.17 2.55 13.50
CA LEU A 72 17.51 2.03 14.70
C LEU A 72 16.66 0.82 14.31
N THR A 73 16.74 -0.24 15.11
CA THR A 73 16.11 -1.54 14.83
C THR A 73 15.12 -1.99 15.91
N THR A 74 14.97 -1.22 16.99
CA THR A 74 14.11 -1.56 18.13
C THR A 74 13.13 -0.44 18.46
N ARG A 75 11.93 -0.80 18.95
CA ARG A 75 10.87 0.16 19.31
C ARG A 75 11.28 1.06 20.46
N ASP A 76 11.95 0.51 21.47
CA ASP A 76 12.40 1.25 22.66
C ASP A 76 13.40 2.38 22.36
N ALA A 77 14.04 2.35 21.18
CA ALA A 77 14.95 3.40 20.74
C ALA A 77 14.24 4.55 20.00
N LEU A 78 12.93 4.44 19.78
CA LEU A 78 12.12 5.42 19.04
C LEU A 78 11.21 6.20 19.99
N ASP A 79 11.00 7.48 19.67
CA ASP A 79 9.94 8.27 20.30
C ASP A 79 8.65 8.11 19.49
N GLU A 80 7.88 7.07 19.81
CA GLU A 80 6.68 6.71 19.05
C GLU A 80 5.55 7.74 19.10
N HIS A 81 5.55 8.64 20.10
CA HIS A 81 4.55 9.70 20.20
C HIS A 81 4.76 10.78 19.13
N HIS A 82 5.96 10.88 18.59
CA HIS A 82 6.31 11.79 17.50
C HIS A 82 6.21 11.12 16.12
N LEU A 83 5.74 9.88 16.02
CA LEU A 83 5.55 9.19 14.76
C LEU A 83 4.07 9.18 14.33
N THR A 84 3.83 9.42 13.04
CA THR A 84 2.49 9.39 12.42
C THR A 84 2.49 8.44 11.23
N LEU A 85 1.51 7.53 11.16
CA LEU A 85 1.38 6.59 10.04
C LEU A 85 0.95 7.34 8.78
N VAL A 86 1.81 7.34 7.76
CA VAL A 86 1.57 8.04 6.49
C VAL A 86 1.38 7.10 5.31
N GLY A 87 1.84 5.85 5.44
CA GLY A 87 1.74 4.85 4.38
C GLY A 87 1.56 3.43 4.93
N ILE A 88 0.78 2.63 4.21
CA ILE A 88 0.58 1.21 4.47
C ILE A 88 0.79 0.45 3.17
N ASP A 89 1.76 -0.45 3.14
CA ASP A 89 1.98 -1.33 2.00
C ASP A 89 1.48 -2.74 2.34
N VAL A 90 0.68 -3.31 1.45
CA VAL A 90 0.29 -4.72 1.48
C VAL A 90 0.94 -5.44 0.30
N TYR A 91 1.55 -6.59 0.57
CA TYR A 91 2.21 -7.41 -0.43
C TYR A 91 1.31 -8.57 -0.87
N ASN A 92 1.17 -8.74 -2.18
CA ASN A 92 0.41 -9.85 -2.74
C ASN A 92 1.30 -11.09 -2.91
N HIS A 93 1.06 -12.10 -2.09
CA HIS A 93 1.77 -13.39 -2.17
C HIS A 93 1.50 -14.18 -3.47
N GLU A 94 0.38 -13.91 -4.18
CA GLU A 94 0.06 -14.58 -5.45
C GLU A 94 0.72 -13.91 -6.66
N ALA A 95 1.31 -12.72 -6.48
CA ALA A 95 1.95 -11.98 -7.55
C ALA A 95 3.23 -12.67 -8.02
N ARG A 96 3.17 -13.28 -9.21
CA ARG A 96 4.34 -13.84 -9.88
C ARG A 96 4.77 -12.91 -10.99
N LEU A 97 6.06 -12.61 -11.06
CA LEU A 97 6.62 -11.90 -12.21
C LEU A 97 6.54 -12.81 -13.43
N ASP A 98 5.92 -12.33 -14.50
CA ASP A 98 5.80 -13.06 -15.76
C ASP A 98 7.11 -13.18 -16.56
N ASP A 99 8.25 -12.71 -16.03
CA ASP A 99 9.54 -12.77 -16.74
C ASP A 99 10.39 -13.99 -16.32
N PRO A 100 10.50 -15.03 -17.18
CA PRO A 100 11.35 -16.18 -16.91
C PRO A 100 12.85 -15.86 -16.80
N LYS A 101 13.30 -14.65 -17.18
CA LYS A 101 14.69 -14.18 -17.05
C LYS A 101 14.95 -13.32 -15.81
N ALA A 102 13.91 -12.90 -15.07
CA ALA A 102 14.07 -12.11 -13.84
C ALA A 102 14.65 -12.93 -12.67
N ASN A 103 14.72 -14.25 -12.79
CA ASN A 103 15.19 -15.16 -11.73
C ASN A 103 16.72 -15.19 -11.52
N GLN A 104 17.53 -14.37 -12.21
CA GLN A 104 19.00 -14.56 -12.21
C GLN A 104 19.87 -13.36 -11.88
N ARG A 105 19.33 -12.18 -11.57
CA ARG A 105 20.18 -11.04 -11.16
C ARG A 105 19.73 -10.44 -9.84
N ASP A 106 20.41 -10.86 -8.77
CA ASP A 106 20.70 -10.12 -7.54
C ASP A 106 19.57 -9.29 -6.92
N HIS A 107 18.38 -9.87 -6.78
CA HIS A 107 17.46 -9.44 -5.74
C HIS A 107 17.65 -10.41 -4.58
N LYS A 108 18.23 -9.92 -3.47
CA LYS A 108 17.94 -10.46 -2.12
C LYS A 108 16.48 -10.91 -2.16
N ALA A 109 16.23 -12.20 -1.97
CA ALA A 109 14.88 -12.74 -2.01
C ALA A 109 13.98 -11.74 -1.26
N PRO A 110 12.86 -11.27 -1.87
CA PRO A 110 11.95 -10.42 -1.12
C PRO A 110 11.71 -11.15 0.20
N PRO A 111 11.72 -10.44 1.36
CA PRO A 111 11.38 -11.10 2.60
C PRO A 111 10.13 -11.93 2.36
N GLU A 112 10.19 -13.21 2.73
CA GLU A 112 9.13 -14.17 2.42
C GLU A 112 7.89 -13.71 3.18
N TYR A 113 7.10 -12.85 2.53
CA TYR A 113 5.88 -12.31 3.06
C TYR A 113 4.86 -13.44 3.03
N GLU A 114 4.30 -13.75 4.19
CA GLU A 114 3.15 -14.65 4.29
C GLU A 114 1.90 -13.99 3.68
N PRO A 115 0.86 -14.75 3.31
CA PRO A 115 -0.37 -14.17 2.78
C PRO A 115 -1.01 -13.14 3.73
N PHE A 116 -1.42 -11.98 3.20
CA PHE A 116 -2.20 -11.02 3.97
C PHE A 116 -3.53 -11.67 4.42
N PRO A 117 -3.85 -11.69 5.72
CA PRO A 117 -4.90 -12.56 6.25
C PRO A 117 -6.32 -11.99 6.14
N ALA A 118 -6.50 -10.75 5.66
CA ALA A 118 -7.76 -10.02 5.76
C ALA A 118 -8.29 -9.50 4.42
N TYR A 119 -8.26 -10.35 3.39
CA TYR A 119 -8.93 -10.09 2.11
C TYR A 119 -10.47 -10.21 2.22
N PRO A 120 -11.24 -9.50 1.37
CA PRO A 120 -10.78 -8.50 0.40
C PRO A 120 -10.36 -7.18 1.07
N ILE A 121 -9.42 -6.46 0.46
CA ILE A 121 -9.06 -5.09 0.88
C ILE A 121 -10.03 -4.13 0.19
N LEU A 122 -10.71 -3.30 0.98
CA LEU A 122 -11.73 -2.38 0.50
C LEU A 122 -11.11 -1.03 0.12
N ILE A 123 -11.07 -0.75 -1.18
CA ILE A 123 -10.66 0.55 -1.73
C ILE A 123 -11.92 1.40 -1.90
N SER A 124 -12.10 2.44 -1.09
CA SER A 124 -13.17 3.40 -1.36
C SER A 124 -12.72 4.41 -2.40
N HIS A 125 -13.57 4.70 -3.36
CA HIS A 125 -13.26 5.58 -4.47
C HIS A 125 -14.37 6.60 -4.75
N SER A 126 -13.96 7.76 -5.27
CA SER A 126 -14.83 8.94 -5.39
C SER A 126 -15.70 8.95 -6.66
N THR A 127 -15.54 7.99 -7.57
CA THR A 127 -16.28 7.94 -8.85
C THR A 127 -17.76 7.56 -8.74
N SER A 128 -18.33 7.60 -7.53
CA SER A 128 -19.77 7.48 -7.34
C SER A 128 -20.48 8.66 -8.03
N ARG A 129 -21.26 8.37 -9.08
CA ARG A 129 -22.16 9.33 -9.73
C ARG A 129 -23.27 9.87 -8.81
N SER A 130 -23.31 9.42 -7.55
CA SER A 130 -24.28 9.83 -6.54
C SER A 130 -23.54 10.32 -5.29
N PRO A 131 -23.82 11.53 -4.78
CA PRO A 131 -23.22 12.05 -3.56
C PRO A 131 -23.60 11.28 -2.27
N ALA A 132 -24.43 10.24 -2.37
CA ALA A 132 -25.00 9.54 -1.23
C ALA A 132 -24.12 8.42 -0.63
N GLU A 133 -23.13 7.88 -1.36
CA GLU A 133 -22.26 6.84 -0.82
C GLU A 133 -20.96 6.70 -1.65
N PRO A 134 -19.77 6.65 -1.03
CA PRO A 134 -18.54 6.31 -1.73
C PRO A 134 -18.62 4.87 -2.22
N ALA A 135 -18.31 4.65 -3.50
CA ALA A 135 -18.26 3.31 -4.06
C ALA A 135 -17.03 2.57 -3.49
N VAL A 136 -17.20 1.28 -3.21
CA VAL A 136 -16.15 0.44 -2.60
C VAL A 136 -15.80 -0.69 -3.55
N PHE A 137 -14.52 -0.83 -3.85
CA PHE A 137 -13.97 -1.89 -4.66
C PHE A 137 -13.27 -2.95 -3.79
N PRO A 138 -13.69 -4.23 -3.85
CA PRO A 138 -13.03 -5.31 -3.12
C PRO A 138 -11.80 -5.82 -3.88
N LEU A 139 -10.62 -5.35 -3.49
CA LEU A 139 -9.34 -5.85 -4.01
C LEU A 139 -9.05 -7.25 -3.45
N THR A 140 -8.83 -8.22 -4.34
CA THR A 140 -8.47 -9.61 -4.02
C THR A 140 -7.10 -9.94 -4.59
N PRO A 141 -6.41 -11.01 -4.13
CA PRO A 141 -5.10 -11.40 -4.66
C PRO A 141 -5.06 -11.59 -6.18
N THR A 142 -6.18 -11.99 -6.79
CA THR A 142 -6.28 -12.25 -8.23
C THR A 142 -6.70 -11.03 -9.05
N THR A 143 -6.92 -9.88 -8.40
CA THR A 143 -7.36 -8.67 -9.12
C THR A 143 -6.29 -8.19 -10.11
N THR A 144 -6.73 -7.92 -11.32
CA THR A 144 -5.87 -7.48 -12.44
C THR A 144 -5.89 -5.96 -12.64
N GLY A 145 -4.90 -5.46 -13.40
CA GLY A 145 -4.86 -4.06 -13.81
C GLY A 145 -6.10 -3.59 -14.55
N ALA A 146 -6.62 -4.41 -15.48
CA ALA A 146 -7.82 -4.09 -16.25
C ALA A 146 -9.07 -3.95 -15.36
N GLU A 147 -9.24 -4.84 -14.39
CA GLU A 147 -10.38 -4.79 -13.45
C GLU A 147 -10.31 -3.54 -12.58
N LEU A 148 -9.13 -3.20 -12.07
CA LEU A 148 -8.97 -2.04 -11.20
C LEU A 148 -9.22 -0.73 -11.97
N VAL A 149 -8.66 -0.59 -13.18
CA VAL A 149 -8.88 0.58 -14.05
C VAL A 149 -10.34 0.70 -14.47
N ALA A 150 -11.03 -0.42 -14.72
CA ALA A 150 -12.46 -0.40 -15.07
C ALA A 150 -13.34 0.21 -13.97
N VAL A 151 -12.90 0.16 -12.70
CA VAL A 151 -13.65 0.66 -11.54
C VAL A 151 -13.16 2.04 -11.08
N LEU A 152 -11.84 2.21 -10.93
CA LEU A 152 -11.24 3.47 -10.46
C LEU A 152 -11.07 4.52 -11.57
N GLY A 153 -11.15 4.10 -12.85
CA GLY A 153 -10.86 4.97 -13.99
C GLY A 153 -9.36 5.15 -14.22
N GLU A 154 -9.01 6.18 -14.98
CA GLU A 154 -7.62 6.47 -15.34
C GLU A 154 -6.79 6.93 -14.11
N PRO A 155 -5.58 6.39 -13.90
CA PRO A 155 -4.72 6.80 -12.80
C PRO A 155 -4.21 8.23 -13.00
N SER A 156 -4.08 8.98 -11.91
CA SER A 156 -3.56 10.35 -11.91
C SER A 156 -2.06 10.38 -12.23
N ARG A 157 -1.33 9.36 -11.79
CA ARG A 157 0.12 9.23 -12.02
C ARG A 157 0.46 7.78 -12.35
N LYS A 158 1.51 7.60 -13.14
CA LYS A 158 1.98 6.27 -13.55
C LYS A 158 3.47 6.30 -13.85
N GLY A 159 4.17 5.18 -13.68
CA GLY A 159 5.62 5.12 -13.91
C GLY A 159 6.17 3.69 -13.83
N GLY A 160 7.49 3.55 -13.93
CA GLY A 160 8.17 2.25 -13.96
C GLY A 160 8.30 1.66 -15.36
N GLY A 161 8.67 0.38 -15.43
CA GLY A 161 8.88 -0.33 -16.70
C GLY A 161 10.21 -0.04 -17.41
N THR A 162 11.18 0.58 -16.72
CA THR A 162 12.55 0.75 -17.22
C THR A 162 13.45 -0.37 -16.72
N THR A 163 14.70 -0.45 -17.21
CA THR A 163 15.68 -1.54 -16.97
C THR A 163 16.13 -1.73 -15.50
N ALA A 164 15.52 -1.06 -14.52
CA ALA A 164 15.97 -0.97 -13.14
C ALA A 164 15.04 -1.65 -12.10
N GLY A 165 14.44 -2.79 -12.44
CA GLY A 165 13.89 -3.74 -11.45
C GLY A 165 12.61 -3.35 -10.71
N VAL A 166 12.08 -2.15 -10.91
CA VAL A 166 10.74 -1.74 -10.41
C VAL A 166 9.71 -2.05 -11.48
N GLY A 167 8.65 -2.77 -11.12
CA GLY A 167 7.50 -3.01 -11.99
C GLY A 167 6.86 -1.70 -12.45
N ILE A 168 5.92 -1.76 -13.39
CA ILE A 168 5.06 -0.59 -13.63
C ILE A 168 4.14 -0.36 -12.43
N TRP A 169 3.81 0.90 -12.19
CA TRP A 169 2.91 1.29 -11.12
C TRP A 169 1.94 2.38 -11.58
N THR A 170 0.79 2.42 -10.92
CA THR A 170 -0.30 3.37 -11.18
C THR A 170 -0.84 3.91 -9.86
N GLU A 171 -1.11 5.20 -9.80
CA GLU A 171 -1.56 5.90 -8.59
C GLU A 171 -2.85 6.68 -8.87
N TRP A 172 -3.83 6.50 -7.98
CA TRP A 172 -5.07 7.28 -7.90
C TRP A 172 -4.99 8.18 -6.67
N THR A 173 -4.44 9.38 -6.86
CA THR A 173 -4.09 10.30 -5.77
C THR A 173 -5.31 10.71 -4.93
N GLU A 174 -6.47 10.93 -5.56
CA GLU A 174 -7.72 11.29 -4.87
C GLU A 174 -8.25 10.16 -3.99
N ASP A 175 -8.00 8.91 -4.40
CA ASP A 175 -8.44 7.73 -3.67
C ASP A 175 -7.41 7.27 -2.64
N GLY A 176 -6.20 7.86 -2.64
CA GLY A 176 -5.13 7.58 -1.67
C GLY A 176 -4.47 6.22 -1.88
N VAL A 177 -4.42 5.75 -3.14
CA VAL A 177 -3.87 4.42 -3.48
C VAL A 177 -2.85 4.47 -4.61
N MET A 178 -1.82 3.64 -4.48
CA MET A 178 -0.87 3.32 -5.54
C MET A 178 -0.71 1.80 -5.62
N VAL A 179 -0.63 1.28 -6.84
CA VAL A 179 -0.51 -0.14 -7.10
C VAL A 179 0.70 -0.39 -7.99
N GLU A 180 1.63 -1.24 -7.52
CA GLU A 180 2.68 -1.84 -8.33
C GLU A 180 2.14 -3.14 -8.94
N TRP A 181 2.36 -3.36 -10.23
CA TRP A 181 1.88 -4.53 -10.95
C TRP A 181 2.98 -5.59 -11.09
N ALA A 182 2.59 -6.86 -11.13
CA ALA A 182 3.48 -7.99 -11.37
C ALA A 182 3.97 -8.10 -12.84
N SER A 183 4.11 -6.96 -13.53
CA SER A 183 4.58 -6.85 -14.91
C SER A 183 5.91 -6.09 -14.95
N GLY A 184 6.96 -6.78 -15.39
CA GLY A 184 8.31 -6.25 -15.54
C GLY A 184 8.86 -6.40 -16.96
N GLY A 185 10.04 -5.82 -17.20
CA GLY A 185 10.75 -5.91 -18.48
C GLY A 185 10.26 -4.91 -19.54
N LEU A 186 10.78 -5.06 -20.76
CA LEU A 186 10.57 -4.13 -21.89
C LEU A 186 9.10 -3.99 -22.33
N GLU A 187 8.26 -4.95 -21.96
CA GLU A 187 6.82 -5.02 -22.34
C GLU A 187 5.90 -4.89 -21.12
N ALA A 188 6.39 -4.28 -20.03
CA ALA A 188 5.66 -4.22 -18.76
C ALA A 188 4.32 -3.48 -18.90
N TRP A 189 4.27 -2.43 -19.72
CA TRP A 189 3.05 -1.65 -19.96
C TRP A 189 2.01 -2.39 -20.80
N GLU A 190 2.47 -3.17 -21.77
CA GLU A 190 1.65 -4.00 -22.66
C GLU A 190 1.00 -5.16 -21.89
N LYS A 191 1.69 -5.67 -20.87
CA LYS A 191 1.21 -6.78 -20.01
C LYS A 191 0.43 -6.31 -18.78
N GLY A 192 0.58 -5.05 -18.40
CA GLY A 192 0.03 -4.49 -17.15
C GLY A 192 -1.47 -4.69 -16.97
N ALA A 193 -2.25 -4.65 -18.05
CA ALA A 193 -3.69 -4.87 -17.98
C ALA A 193 -4.06 -6.28 -17.47
N GLY A 194 -3.29 -7.31 -17.84
CA GLY A 194 -3.51 -8.69 -17.39
C GLY A 194 -2.73 -9.04 -16.12
N ALA A 195 -1.83 -8.17 -15.66
CA ALA A 195 -1.00 -8.43 -14.50
C ALA A 195 -1.82 -8.29 -13.21
N VAL A 196 -1.59 -9.23 -12.29
CA VAL A 196 -2.08 -9.10 -10.91
C VAL A 196 -1.26 -8.04 -10.18
N TRP A 197 -1.88 -7.34 -9.24
CA TRP A 197 -1.16 -6.39 -8.39
C TRP A 197 -0.13 -7.12 -7.53
N ARG A 198 1.02 -6.48 -7.27
CA ARG A 198 2.13 -6.98 -6.45
C ARG A 198 2.17 -6.28 -5.10
N VAL A 199 2.01 -4.97 -5.10
CA VAL A 199 2.00 -4.14 -3.89
C VAL A 199 0.85 -3.16 -3.99
N LEU A 200 0.03 -3.09 -2.94
CA LEU A 200 -0.94 -2.02 -2.72
C LEU A 200 -0.35 -1.08 -1.67
N SER A 201 -0.14 0.17 -2.03
CA SER A 201 0.20 1.25 -1.12
C SER A 201 -1.03 2.11 -0.84
N VAL A 202 -1.35 2.32 0.44
CA VAL A 202 -2.42 3.19 0.93
C VAL A 202 -1.79 4.38 1.66
N PHE A 203 -2.20 5.60 1.33
CA PHE A 203 -1.68 6.84 1.89
C PHE A 203 -2.78 7.89 2.03
N GLU A 204 -2.43 9.08 2.52
CA GLU A 204 -3.40 10.18 2.65
C GLU A 204 -3.98 10.59 1.28
N ARG A 205 -5.30 10.75 1.23
CA ARG A 205 -5.98 11.18 -0.01
C ARG A 205 -5.56 12.59 -0.37
N GLY A 206 -5.04 12.75 -1.59
CA GLY A 206 -4.65 14.05 -2.11
C GLY A 206 -5.77 14.71 -2.93
N VAL A 207 -5.44 15.88 -3.46
CA VAL A 207 -6.24 16.57 -4.47
C VAL A 207 -5.63 16.28 -5.84
N ALA A 208 -6.41 15.88 -6.85
CA ALA A 208 -5.87 15.72 -8.20
C ALA A 208 -5.30 17.05 -8.70
N LYS A 209 -4.05 17.04 -9.16
CA LYS A 209 -3.49 18.17 -9.92
C LYS A 209 -4.26 18.29 -11.24
N GLY A 210 -5.14 19.28 -11.33
CA GLY A 210 -6.01 19.49 -12.48
C GLY A 210 -7.21 20.41 -12.21
N LYS A 211 -7.57 20.67 -10.96
CA LYS A 211 -8.36 21.85 -10.56
C LYS A 211 -7.41 22.91 -10.01
N GLU A 212 -6.65 23.54 -10.89
CA GLU A 212 -6.22 24.90 -10.58
C GLU A 212 -7.49 25.75 -10.47
N GLU A 213 -7.66 26.41 -9.32
CA GLU A 213 -8.68 27.43 -9.10
C GLU A 213 -8.59 28.44 -10.24
N GLY A 214 -9.59 28.41 -11.13
CA GLY A 214 -9.79 29.47 -12.10
C GLY A 214 -10.32 30.71 -11.38
N ASP A 215 -9.55 31.78 -11.49
CA ASP A 215 -9.93 33.20 -11.49
C ASP A 215 -11.13 33.62 -10.61
N GLU A 216 -10.82 34.24 -9.47
CA GLU A 216 -11.52 35.44 -8.99
C GLU A 216 -10.52 36.59 -8.77
#